data_AF-A0A944EW61-F1
#
_entry.id   AF-A0A944EW61-F1
#
_cell.length_a   1.000
_cell.length_b   1.000
_cell.length_c   1.000
_cell.angle_alpha   90.00
_cell.angle_beta   90.00
_cell.angle_gamma   90.00
#
_symmetry.space_group_name_H-M   'P 1'
#
loop_
_entity.id
_entity.type
_entity.pdbx_description
1 polymer ?
#
loop_
_entity_poly.entity_id
_entity_poly.type
_entity_poly.pdbx_seq_one_letter_code
_entity_poly.pdbx_strand_id
1 'polypeptide(L)' 'MTSKSVQWQKSSFSGGGDGDSCVELASSQSGIWLRESDEPAQVLSVTRDGIAALIRRVRAEQP' A
#
# COMPACT_ATOMS: atom_id res chain seq x y z
N MET A 1 -26.91 3.66 8.03
CA MET A 1 -25.64 3.63 8.79
C MET A 1 -24.54 3.33 7.80
N THR A 2 -23.88 4.35 7.24
CA THR A 2 -22.78 4.15 6.29
C THR A 2 -21.49 3.91 7.07
N SER A 3 -21.08 2.65 7.19
CA SER A 3 -19.72 2.33 7.64
C SER A 3 -18.73 2.98 6.68
N LYS A 4 -17.87 3.86 7.20
CA LYS A 4 -16.79 4.48 6.43
C LYS A 4 -15.79 3.37 6.05
N SER A 5 -15.97 2.77 4.88
CA SER A 5 -15.03 1.78 4.36
C SER A 5 -13.71 2.48 4.08
N VAL A 6 -12.62 1.89 4.58
CA VAL A 6 -11.26 2.32 4.26
C VAL A 6 -11.08 2.20 2.76
N GLN A 7 -10.71 3.30 2.10
CA GLN A 7 -10.50 3.35 0.65
C GLN A 7 -9.07 2.89 0.35
N TRP A 8 -8.95 1.68 -0.19
CA TRP A 8 -7.68 1.09 -0.60
C TRP A 8 -7.37 1.47 -2.04
N GLN A 9 -6.13 1.92 -2.28
CA GLN A 9 -5.59 2.22 -3.60
C GLN A 9 -4.55 1.17 -3.96
N LYS A 10 -4.89 0.32 -4.93
CA LYS A 10 -3.97 -0.67 -5.50
C LYS A 10 -2.90 0.03 -6.35
N SER A 11 -1.66 -0.43 -6.25
CA SER A 11 -0.56 0.08 -7.05
C SER A 11 -0.79 -0.19 -8.55
N SER A 12 -0.44 0.77 -9.41
CA SER A 12 -0.50 0.62 -10.86
C SER A 12 0.54 -0.35 -11.42
N PHE A 13 1.52 -0.75 -10.61
CA PHE A 13 2.53 -1.74 -10.97
C PHE A 13 2.05 -3.19 -10.76
N SER A 14 0.88 -3.37 -10.15
CA SER A 14 0.33 -4.66 -9.73
C SER A 14 -0.54 -5.35 -10.79
N GLY A 15 -0.08 -5.39 -12.05
CA GLY A 15 -0.83 -6.00 -13.14
C GLY A 15 -0.07 -6.15 -14.46
N GLY A 16 1.22 -6.54 -14.41
CA GLY A 16 2.12 -6.48 -15.56
C GLY A 16 2.91 -7.76 -15.91
N GLY A 17 2.81 -8.86 -15.16
CA GLY A 17 3.53 -10.11 -15.45
C GLY A 17 3.61 -11.09 -14.27
N ASP A 18 4.25 -12.24 -14.48
CA ASP A 18 4.50 -13.27 -13.45
C ASP A 18 5.32 -12.68 -12.27
N GLY A 19 4.64 -12.32 -11.19
CA GLY A 19 5.21 -11.66 -10.02
C GLY A 19 4.25 -10.70 -9.31
N ASP A 20 2.95 -11.00 -9.33
CA ASP A 20 1.86 -10.13 -8.84
C ASP A 20 1.81 -10.02 -7.30
N SER A 21 2.87 -9.52 -6.66
CA SER A 21 2.78 -8.99 -5.29
C SER A 21 2.01 -7.67 -5.30
N CYS A 22 0.68 -7.79 -5.31
CA CYS A 22 -0.22 -6.67 -5.46
C CYS A 22 -0.31 -5.84 -4.17
N VAL A 23 0.44 -4.75 -4.05
CA VAL A 23 0.40 -3.88 -2.86
C VAL A 23 -0.72 -2.84 -2.93
N GLU A 24 -1.35 -2.58 -1.78
CA GLU A 24 -2.41 -1.59 -1.63
C GLU A 24 -2.11 -0.64 -0.46
N LEU A 25 -2.44 0.64 -0.64
CA LEU A 25 -2.33 1.67 0.39
C LEU A 25 -3.69 2.28 0.74
N ALA A 26 -3.90 2.57 2.01
CA ALA A 26 -5.00 3.40 2.45
C ALA A 26 -4.50 4.53 3.34
N SER A 27 -5.09 5.72 3.19
CA SER A 27 -4.76 6.89 4.00
C SER A 27 -6.03 7.55 4.51
N SER A 28 -6.03 7.93 5.78
CA SER A 28 -7.08 8.75 6.38
C SER A 28 -6.49 9.73 7.41
N GLN A 29 -7.35 10.46 8.12
CA GLN A 29 -6.91 11.30 9.23
C GLN A 29 -6.31 10.48 10.39
N SER A 30 -6.72 9.23 10.57
CA SER A 30 -6.25 8.38 11.68
C SER A 30 -5.00 7.58 11.38
N GLY A 31 -4.50 7.56 10.13
CA GLY A 31 -3.28 6.83 9.81
C GLY A 31 -3.14 6.47 8.34
N ILE A 32 -2.06 5.74 8.06
CA ILE A 32 -1.76 5.12 6.78
C ILE A 32 -1.57 3.63 7.00
N TRP A 33 -2.11 2.84 6.08
CA TRP A 33 -2.02 1.40 6.10
C TRP A 33 -1.51 0.87 4.77
N LEU A 34 -0.72 -0.19 4.85
CA LEU A 34 -0.18 -0.95 3.73
C LEU A 34 -0.58 -2.41 3.90
N ARG A 35 -0.98 -3.05 2.81
CA ARG A 35 -1.22 -4.50 2.77
C ARG A 35 -0.90 -5.07 1.41
N GLU A 36 -0.84 -6.39 1.34
CA GLU A 36 -0.84 -7.13 0.09
C GLU A 36 -2.27 -7.58 -0.25
N SER A 37 -2.57 -7.69 -1.55
CA SER A 37 -3.91 -8.05 -2.03
C SER A 37 -4.24 -9.51 -1.77
N ASP A 38 -3.22 -10.39 -1.77
CA ASP A 38 -3.39 -11.82 -1.55
C ASP A 38 -3.55 -12.16 -0.05
N GLU A 39 -3.09 -11.27 0.82
CA GLU A 39 -3.23 -11.37 2.27
C GLU A 39 -3.96 -10.13 2.85
N PRO A 40 -5.22 -9.87 2.47
CA PRO A 40 -5.90 -8.60 2.73
C PRO A 40 -6.21 -8.34 4.21
N ALA A 41 -6.08 -9.37 5.05
CA ALA A 41 -6.22 -9.30 6.50
C ALA A 41 -4.93 -8.86 7.20
N GLN A 42 -3.76 -8.99 6.55
CA GLN A 42 -2.48 -8.58 7.10
C GLN A 42 -2.23 -7.11 6.76
N VAL A 43 -2.46 -6.24 7.75
CA VAL A 43 -2.39 -4.78 7.57
C VAL A 43 -1.27 -4.19 8.42
N LEU A 44 -0.30 -3.56 7.76
CA LEU A 44 0.76 -2.80 8.41
C LEU A 44 0.31 -1.34 8.59
N SER A 45 0.39 -0.84 9.83
CA SER A 45 0.24 0.59 10.09
C SER A 45 1.60 1.27 9.89
N VAL A 46 1.65 2.29 9.03
CA VAL A 46 2.88 2.99 8.68
C VAL A 46 2.75 4.49 8.94
N THR A 47 3.88 5.15 9.19
CA THR A 47 3.93 6.61 9.29
C THR A 47 4.02 7.25 7.90
N ARG A 48 3.63 8.52 7.79
CA ARG A 48 3.80 9.32 6.56
C ARG A 48 5.25 9.37 6.09
N ASP A 49 6.18 9.58 7.03
CA ASP A 49 7.59 9.66 6.72
C ASP A 49 8.17 8.29 6.36
N GLY A 50 7.74 7.22 7.04
CA GLY A 50 8.16 5.86 6.76
C GLY A 50 7.77 5.40 5.36
N ILE A 51 6.51 5.61 4.96
CA ILE A 51 6.06 5.22 3.61
C ILE A 51 6.74 6.07 2.53
N ALA A 52 6.95 7.37 2.76
CA ALA A 52 7.67 8.24 1.83
C ALA A 52 9.14 7.81 1.67
N ALA A 53 9.81 7.45 2.76
CA ALA A 53 11.18 6.95 2.74
C ALA A 53 11.28 5.62 1.99
N LEU A 54 10.36 4.69 2.24
CA LEU A 54 10.30 3.40 1.54
C LEU A 54 10.15 3.58 0.03
N ILE A 55 9.18 4.39 -0.42
CA ILE A 55 8.95 4.63 -1.85
C ILE A 55 10.19 5.23 -2.52
N ARG A 56 10.86 6.20 -1.87
CA ARG A 56 12.10 6.79 -2.38
C ARG A 56 13.22 5.75 -2.51
N ARG A 57 13.36 4.87 -1.51
CA ARG A 57 14.37 3.82 -1.51
C ARG A 57 14.14 2.82 -2.64
N VAL A 58 12.93 2.28 -2.76
CA VAL A 58 12.57 1.32 -3.81
C VAL A 58 12.80 1.92 -5.19
N ARG A 59 12.41 3.18 -5.43
CA ARG A 59 12.67 3.85 -6.71
C ARG A 59 14.16 4.04 -7.02
N ALA A 60 15.00 4.21 -6.00
CA ALA A 60 16.45 4.34 -6.19
C ALA A 60 17.15 2.99 -6.42
N GLU A 61 16.51 1.88 -6.05
CA GLU A 61 16.99 0.51 -6.28
C GLU A 61 16.49 -0.08 -7.59
N GLN A 62 15.49 0.53 -8.23
CA GLN A 62 15.02 0.12 -9.56
C GLN A 62 16.09 0.48 -10.61
N PRO A 63 16.64 -0.51 -11.33
CA PRO A 63 17.68 -0.30 -12.34
C PRO A 63 17.17 0.44 -13.59
#